data_AF-A0A960A4N8-F1
#
_entry.id   AF-A0A960A4N8-F1
#
_cell.length_a   1.000
_cell.length_b   1.000
_cell.length_c   1.000
_cell.angle_alpha   90.00
_cell.angle_beta   90.00
_cell.angle_gamma   90.00
#
_symmetry.space_group_name_H-M   'P 1'
#
loop_
_entity.id
_entity.type
_entity.pdbx_description
1 polymer ?
#
loop_
_entity_poly.entity_id
_entity_poly.type
_entity_poly.pdbx_seq_one_letter_code
_entity_poly.pdbx_strand_id
1 'polypeptide(L)'
;MTAPVVELGATAAERLGLDRAGDRILIGGQWYGVLGILETAGLAEELDAAAILGDRWVRERLGGDGEIAAIYVRARPGEIDAVRGILATAANPGSAVAQVGKLSDLAKARATTDDALTTLGLALAGIALLVGGVGIANTMVVTVLERRGEIGLRRALGARPGQVAAQFVAEAIALSLLGGLAGLALGSAALRAV
;
A
#
# COMPACT_ATOMS: atom_id res chain seq x y z
N MET A 1 -3.06 -42.03 -5.99
CA MET A 1 -2.14 -40.88 -6.07
C MET A 1 -2.97 -39.63 -5.92
N THR A 2 -3.00 -39.04 -4.72
CA THR A 2 -3.69 -37.76 -4.46
C THR A 2 -2.85 -36.64 -5.08
N ALA A 3 -3.45 -35.84 -5.96
CA ALA A 3 -2.77 -34.67 -6.49
C ALA A 3 -2.54 -33.63 -5.37
N PRO A 4 -1.41 -32.94 -5.33
CA PRO A 4 -1.17 -31.88 -4.36
C PRO A 4 -2.15 -30.72 -4.60
N VAL A 5 -2.90 -30.36 -3.57
CA VAL A 5 -3.89 -29.29 -3.59
C VAL A 5 -3.57 -28.22 -2.57
N VAL A 6 -4.05 -27.00 -2.83
CA VAL A 6 -3.84 -25.81 -2.02
C VAL A 6 -5.11 -24.97 -1.99
N GLU A 7 -5.39 -24.35 -0.85
CA GLU A 7 -6.38 -23.28 -0.75
C GLU A 7 -5.66 -21.94 -0.68
N LEU A 8 -6.18 -20.94 -1.38
CA LEU A 8 -5.59 -19.61 -1.40
C LEU A 8 -6.38 -18.65 -0.53
N GLY A 9 -5.69 -17.77 0.21
CA GLY A 9 -6.32 -16.59 0.78
C GLY A 9 -6.80 -15.63 -0.32
N ALA A 10 -7.76 -14.77 0.01
CA ALA A 10 -8.39 -13.83 -0.93
C ALA A 10 -7.37 -12.89 -1.61
N THR A 11 -6.47 -12.28 -0.83
CA THR A 11 -5.43 -11.37 -1.34
C THR A 11 -4.39 -12.11 -2.18
N ALA A 12 -4.03 -13.34 -1.81
CA ALA A 12 -3.12 -14.17 -2.59
C ALA A 12 -3.71 -14.50 -3.97
N ALA A 13 -4.99 -14.86 -4.02
CA ALA A 13 -5.69 -15.15 -5.26
C ALA A 13 -5.77 -13.91 -6.17
N GLU A 14 -6.13 -12.74 -5.62
CA GLU A 14 -6.20 -11.48 -6.36
C GLU A 14 -4.84 -11.09 -6.96
N ARG A 15 -3.76 -11.18 -6.18
CA ARG A 15 -2.39 -10.87 -6.67
C ARG A 15 -1.90 -11.81 -7.75
N LEU A 16 -2.37 -13.06 -7.73
CA LEU A 16 -2.04 -14.07 -8.73
C LEU A 16 -2.99 -14.02 -9.95
N GLY A 17 -4.03 -13.17 -9.92
CA GLY A 17 -5.05 -13.08 -10.96
C GLY A 17 -5.90 -14.35 -11.08
N LEU A 18 -6.15 -15.01 -9.95
CA LEU A 18 -6.89 -16.27 -9.89
C LEU A 18 -8.27 -16.01 -9.28
N ASP A 19 -9.31 -16.33 -10.05
CA ASP A 19 -10.69 -16.00 -9.68
C ASP A 19 -11.52 -17.26 -9.34
N ARG A 20 -10.99 -18.46 -9.63
CA ARG A 20 -11.74 -19.73 -9.58
C ARG A 20 -10.87 -20.90 -9.15
N ALA A 21 -11.52 -21.91 -8.57
CA ALA A 21 -10.92 -23.21 -8.31
C ALA A 21 -10.58 -23.93 -9.63
N GLY A 22 -9.48 -24.70 -9.63
CA GLY A 22 -9.03 -25.51 -10.76
C GLY A 22 -7.73 -25.02 -11.42
N ASP A 23 -7.32 -23.79 -11.15
CA ASP A 23 -6.03 -23.27 -11.60
C ASP A 23 -4.86 -23.94 -10.86
N ARG A 24 -3.64 -23.73 -11.37
CA ARG A 24 -2.44 -24.31 -10.77
C ARG A 24 -1.44 -23.24 -10.41
N ILE A 25 -0.85 -23.37 -9.23
CA ILE A 25 0.21 -22.49 -8.76
C ILE A 25 1.47 -23.28 -8.49
N LEU A 26 2.61 -22.63 -8.69
CA LEU A 26 3.92 -23.21 -8.45
C LEU A 26 4.41 -22.79 -7.06
N ILE A 27 4.60 -23.76 -6.16
CA ILE A 27 5.12 -23.52 -4.82
C ILE A 27 6.36 -24.39 -4.64
N GLY A 28 7.51 -23.77 -4.37
CA GLY A 28 8.77 -24.50 -4.14
C GLY A 28 9.17 -25.45 -5.28
N GLY A 29 8.86 -25.11 -6.54
CA GLY A 29 9.15 -25.93 -7.72
C GLY A 29 8.19 -27.09 -7.97
N GLN A 30 7.11 -27.21 -7.19
CA GLN A 30 6.05 -28.21 -7.38
C GLN A 30 4.72 -27.52 -7.75
N TRP A 31 3.98 -28.11 -8.68
CA TRP A 31 2.66 -27.61 -9.07
C TRP A 31 1.59 -28.10 -8.08
N TYR A 32 0.78 -27.17 -7.59
CA TYR A 32 -0.38 -27.42 -6.73
C TYR A 32 -1.65 -26.99 -7.45
N GLY A 33 -2.70 -27.80 -7.38
CA GLY A 33 -4.03 -27.42 -7.86
C GLY A 33 -4.75 -26.58 -6.82
N VAL A 34 -5.30 -25.43 -7.23
CA VAL A 34 -6.12 -24.57 -6.37
C VAL A 34 -7.47 -25.22 -6.17
N LEU A 35 -7.74 -25.68 -4.95
CA LEU A 35 -9.02 -26.30 -4.59
C LEU A 35 -10.12 -25.24 -4.38
N GLY A 36 -9.74 -24.09 -3.86
CA GLY A 36 -10.65 -23.01 -3.53
C GLY A 36 -9.91 -21.75 -3.07
N ILE A 37 -10.68 -20.67 -2.98
CA ILE A 37 -10.24 -19.38 -2.46
C ILE A 37 -11.04 -19.11 -1.19
N LEU A 38 -10.35 -18.81 -0.10
CA LEU A 38 -10.98 -18.48 1.17
C LEU A 38 -11.64 -17.10 1.12
N GLU A 39 -12.76 -16.97 1.84
CA GLU A 39 -13.31 -15.66 2.17
C GLU A 39 -12.33 -14.89 3.07
N THR A 40 -12.34 -13.55 2.95
CA THR A 40 -11.43 -12.71 3.74
C THR A 40 -11.60 -12.96 5.23
N ALA A 41 -10.49 -13.28 5.88
CA ALA A 41 -10.40 -13.43 7.32
C ALA A 41 -10.42 -12.08 8.05
N GLY A 42 -10.34 -10.96 7.31
CA GLY A 42 -10.49 -9.58 7.77
C GLY A 42 -9.35 -9.13 8.68
N LEU A 43 -9.36 -9.57 9.93
CA LEU A 43 -8.33 -9.24 10.94
C LEU A 43 -7.08 -10.10 10.83
N ALA A 44 -7.12 -11.17 10.03
CA ALA A 44 -5.98 -12.07 9.79
C ALA A 44 -5.47 -11.91 8.36
N GLU A 45 -4.94 -10.73 8.06
CA GLU A 45 -4.41 -10.38 6.73
C GLU A 45 -3.33 -11.37 6.25
N GLU A 46 -2.55 -11.93 7.17
CA GLU A 46 -1.57 -12.98 6.85
C GLU A 46 -2.22 -14.25 6.29
N LEU A 47 -3.45 -14.61 6.71
CA LEU A 47 -4.20 -15.72 6.12
C LEU A 47 -4.73 -15.36 4.73
N ASP A 48 -5.14 -14.11 4.53
CA ASP A 48 -5.64 -13.62 3.24
C ASP A 48 -4.53 -13.58 2.18
N ALA A 49 -3.27 -13.36 2.60
CA ALA A 49 -2.11 -13.37 1.72
C ALA A 49 -1.40 -14.74 1.61
N ALA A 50 -1.88 -15.78 2.31
CA ALA A 50 -1.20 -17.08 2.37
C ALA A 50 -1.74 -18.11 1.36
N ALA A 51 -0.88 -19.08 1.07
CA ALA A 51 -1.25 -20.35 0.45
C ALA A 51 -1.31 -21.43 1.53
N ILE A 52 -2.47 -22.06 1.69
CA ILE A 52 -2.77 -22.98 2.79
C ILE A 52 -2.70 -24.41 2.28
N LEU A 53 -1.82 -25.18 2.92
CA LEU A 53 -1.57 -26.57 2.61
C LEU A 53 -2.08 -27.45 3.76
N GLY A 54 -2.61 -28.62 3.40
CA GLY A 54 -3.06 -29.59 4.39
C GLY A 54 -1.88 -30.12 5.23
N ASP A 55 -2.04 -30.08 6.55
CA ASP A 55 -1.05 -30.50 7.55
C ASP A 55 -0.47 -31.91 7.29
N ARG A 56 -1.35 -32.89 6.97
CA ARG A 56 -0.92 -34.25 6.61
C ARG A 56 0.04 -34.26 5.41
N TRP A 57 -0.25 -33.46 4.38
CA TRP A 57 0.56 -33.41 3.16
C TRP A 57 1.92 -32.76 3.41
N VAL A 58 1.95 -31.69 4.21
CA VAL A 58 3.19 -31.03 4.62
C VAL A 58 4.08 -31.99 5.41
N ARG A 59 3.54 -32.71 6.39
CA ARG A 59 4.32 -33.67 7.19
C ARG A 59 4.89 -34.82 6.36
N GLU A 60 4.07 -35.43 5.50
CA GLU A 60 4.49 -36.59 4.69
C GLU A 60 5.53 -36.22 3.62
N ARG A 61 5.52 -34.97 3.13
CA ARG A 61 6.29 -34.57 1.93
C ARG A 61 7.40 -33.55 2.18
N LEU A 62 7.20 -32.62 3.11
CA LEU A 62 8.15 -31.54 3.43
C LEU A 62 8.94 -31.82 4.71
N GLY A 63 8.59 -32.88 5.46
CA GLY A 63 9.40 -33.35 6.60
C GLY A 63 9.39 -32.42 7.81
N GLY A 64 8.35 -31.61 7.98
CA GLY A 64 8.27 -30.65 9.07
C GLY A 64 8.12 -31.32 10.45
N ASP A 65 8.84 -30.76 11.42
CA ASP A 65 8.99 -31.25 12.80
C ASP A 65 7.68 -31.16 13.63
N GLY A 66 6.61 -30.62 13.04
CA GLY A 66 5.31 -30.48 13.67
C GLY A 66 5.20 -29.33 14.68
N GLU A 67 6.19 -28.43 14.73
CA GLU A 67 6.11 -27.22 15.55
C GLU A 67 5.02 -26.29 15.04
N ILE A 68 4.06 -25.98 15.92
CA ILE A 68 2.94 -25.10 15.61
C ILE A 68 3.39 -23.65 15.82
N ALA A 69 3.56 -22.91 14.73
CA ALA A 69 3.96 -21.50 14.80
C ALA A 69 2.85 -20.58 15.34
N ALA A 70 1.58 -20.89 15.04
CA ALA A 70 0.43 -20.09 15.48
C ALA A 70 -0.86 -20.91 15.55
N ILE A 71 -1.74 -20.56 16.49
CA ILE A 71 -3.10 -21.09 16.59
C ILE A 71 -4.08 -19.92 16.47
N TYR A 72 -4.90 -19.93 15.43
CA TYR A 72 -5.94 -18.92 15.24
C TYR A 72 -7.23 -19.36 15.93
N VAL A 73 -7.75 -18.50 16.80
CA VAL A 73 -9.01 -18.75 17.52
C VAL A 73 -10.02 -17.66 17.18
N ARG A 74 -11.22 -18.07 16.74
CA ARG A 74 -12.34 -17.17 16.49
C ARG A 74 -13.23 -17.13 17.73
N ALA A 75 -13.36 -15.95 18.34
CA ALA A 75 -14.25 -15.71 19.47
C ALA A 75 -15.44 -14.83 19.05
N ARG A 76 -16.56 -14.91 19.78
CA ARG A 76 -17.70 -14.03 19.55
C ARG A 76 -17.37 -12.60 19.99
N PRO A 77 -17.92 -11.57 19.33
CA PRO A 77 -17.79 -10.19 19.78
C PRO A 77 -18.24 -10.04 21.25
N GLY A 78 -17.42 -9.39 22.09
CA GLY A 78 -17.68 -9.23 23.52
C GLY A 78 -17.06 -10.30 24.43
N GLU A 79 -16.69 -11.47 23.90
CA GLU A 79 -16.08 -12.57 24.69
C GLU A 79 -14.55 -12.66 24.52
N ILE A 80 -13.96 -11.81 23.67
CA ILE A 80 -12.55 -11.90 23.25
C ILE A 80 -11.60 -11.85 24.46
N ASP A 81 -11.81 -10.93 25.41
CA ASP A 81 -10.93 -10.81 26.58
C ASP A 81 -11.08 -11.99 27.56
N ALA A 82 -12.29 -12.55 27.68
CA ALA A 82 -12.54 -13.74 28.49
C ALA A 82 -11.90 -14.98 27.88
N VAL A 83 -12.07 -15.20 26.57
CA VAL A 83 -11.43 -16.28 25.82
C VAL A 83 -9.91 -16.15 25.87
N ARG A 84 -9.37 -14.93 25.74
CA ARG A 84 -7.92 -14.69 25.87
C ARG A 84 -7.40 -15.10 27.23
N GLY A 85 -8.11 -14.76 28.31
CA GLY A 85 -7.72 -15.15 29.67
C GLY A 85 -7.61 -16.66 29.83
N ILE A 86 -8.61 -17.40 29.32
CA ILE A 86 -8.64 -18.87 29.35
C ILE A 86 -7.52 -19.46 28.48
N LEU A 87 -7.33 -18.94 27.27
CA LEU A 87 -6.28 -19.41 26.35
C LEU A 87 -4.88 -19.16 26.89
N ALA A 88 -4.64 -18.02 27.56
CA ALA A 88 -3.36 -17.74 28.18
C ALA A 88 -3.02 -18.76 29.28
N THR A 89 -4.03 -19.24 30.01
CA THR A 89 -3.86 -20.30 31.01
C THR A 89 -3.72 -21.69 30.38
N ALA A 90 -4.53 -22.00 29.35
CA ALA A 90 -4.54 -23.31 28.69
C ALA A 90 -3.32 -23.55 27.78
N ALA A 91 -2.79 -22.50 27.15
CA ALA A 91 -1.63 -22.57 26.27
C ALA A 91 -0.30 -22.66 27.06
N ASN A 92 -0.33 -22.57 28.39
CA ASN A 92 0.87 -22.60 29.22
C ASN A 92 0.80 -23.63 30.37
N PRO A 93 0.81 -24.94 30.10
CA PRO A 93 0.89 -25.94 31.17
C PRO A 93 2.31 -26.16 31.72
N GLY A 94 3.35 -25.45 31.24
CA GLY A 94 4.71 -25.69 31.75
C GLY A 94 5.91 -25.00 31.09
N SER A 95 5.74 -24.07 30.14
CA SER A 95 6.88 -23.35 29.54
C SER A 95 6.50 -21.94 29.10
N ALA A 96 7.25 -20.95 29.58
CA ALA A 96 6.99 -19.51 29.52
C ALA A 96 7.06 -18.84 28.12
N VAL A 97 6.53 -19.44 27.05
CA VAL A 97 6.75 -18.96 25.67
C VAL A 97 5.46 -18.71 24.87
N ALA A 98 4.28 -19.13 25.33
CA ALA A 98 3.03 -18.86 24.61
C ALA A 98 2.54 -17.40 24.82
N GLN A 99 2.93 -16.50 23.92
CA GLN A 99 2.38 -15.14 23.88
C GLN A 99 1.00 -15.15 23.21
N VAL A 100 -0.05 -14.96 24.00
CA VAL A 100 -1.40 -14.79 23.47
C VAL A 100 -1.60 -13.34 23.03
N GLY A 101 -1.09 -13.02 21.85
CA GLY A 101 -1.30 -11.73 21.20
C GLY A 101 -2.68 -11.66 20.55
N LYS A 102 -3.35 -10.51 20.65
CA LYS A 102 -4.49 -10.21 19.77
C LYS A 102 -3.92 -9.91 18.38
N LEU A 103 -4.27 -10.71 17.39
CA LEU A 103 -3.93 -10.40 15.99
C LEU A 103 -4.46 -9.02 15.56
N SER A 104 -5.57 -8.58 16.16
CA SER A 104 -6.10 -7.22 16.00
C SER A 104 -5.15 -6.13 16.49
N ASP A 105 -4.30 -6.39 17.48
CA ASP A 105 -3.41 -5.37 18.04
C ASP A 105 -2.16 -5.21 17.17
N LEU A 106 -1.68 -6.30 16.56
CA LEU A 106 -0.63 -6.27 15.55
C LEU A 106 -1.12 -5.60 14.25
N ALA A 107 -2.32 -5.95 13.79
CA ALA A 107 -2.93 -5.31 12.62
C ALA A 107 -3.20 -3.81 12.86
N LYS A 108 -3.72 -3.44 14.04
CA LYS A 108 -3.88 -2.03 14.41
C LYS A 108 -2.55 -1.28 14.51
N ALA A 109 -1.51 -1.90 15.07
CA ALA A 109 -0.18 -1.29 15.18
C ALA A 109 0.45 -1.05 13.80
N ARG A 110 0.33 -2.01 12.87
CA ARG A 110 0.75 -1.85 11.47
C ARG A 110 -0.04 -0.74 10.79
N ALA A 111 -1.37 -0.78 10.85
CA ALA A 111 -2.23 0.25 10.25
C ALA A 111 -1.94 1.66 10.80
N THR A 112 -1.64 1.79 12.10
CA THR A 112 -1.27 3.09 12.70
C THR A 112 0.07 3.59 12.18
N THR A 113 1.01 2.67 11.92
CA THR A 113 2.33 2.99 11.38
C THR A 113 2.23 3.40 9.91
N ASP A 114 1.46 2.66 9.12
CA ASP A 114 1.21 2.97 7.71
C ASP A 114 0.49 4.31 7.54
N ASP A 115 -0.48 4.61 8.40
CA ASP A 115 -1.17 5.90 8.43
C ASP A 115 -0.22 7.04 8.80
N ALA A 116 0.66 6.82 9.78
CA ALA A 116 1.69 7.80 10.15
C ALA A 116 2.67 8.06 9.00
N LEU A 117 3.16 7.01 8.33
CA LEU A 117 4.06 7.13 7.18
C LEU A 117 3.38 7.84 6.01
N THR A 118 2.11 7.52 5.75
CA THR A 118 1.30 8.18 4.71
C THR A 118 1.12 9.66 5.02
N THR A 119 0.80 9.99 6.27
CA THR A 119 0.63 11.38 6.72
C THR A 119 1.93 12.16 6.59
N LEU A 120 3.07 11.58 6.99
CA LEU A 120 4.38 12.19 6.82
C LEU A 120 4.72 12.38 5.33
N GLY A 121 4.44 11.37 4.50
CA GLY A 121 4.63 11.44 3.05
C GLY A 121 3.81 12.57 2.41
N LEU A 122 2.53 12.70 2.77
CA LEU A 122 1.66 13.78 2.33
C LEU A 122 2.14 15.16 2.80
N ALA A 123 2.63 15.26 4.03
CA ALA A 123 3.20 16.51 4.54
C ALA A 123 4.46 16.93 3.75
N LEU A 124 5.37 15.99 3.48
CA LEU A 124 6.56 16.23 2.66
C LEU A 124 6.21 16.59 1.21
N ALA A 125 5.23 15.91 0.62
CA ALA A 125 4.71 16.25 -0.71
C ALA A 125 4.12 17.67 -0.74
N GLY A 126 3.39 18.07 0.31
CA GLY A 126 2.87 19.43 0.47
C GLY A 126 3.98 20.48 0.55
N ILE A 127 5.04 20.21 1.32
CA ILE A 127 6.22 21.08 1.41
C ILE A 127 6.91 21.19 0.04
N ALA A 128 7.10 20.07 -0.66
CA ALA A 128 7.70 20.07 -1.99
C ALA A 128 6.88 20.89 -2.99
N LEU A 129 5.55 20.81 -2.93
CA LEU A 129 4.65 21.62 -3.75
C LEU A 129 4.79 23.11 -3.44
N LEU A 130 4.87 23.49 -2.16
CA LEU A 130 5.09 24.87 -1.74
C LEU A 130 6.42 25.42 -2.26
N VAL A 131 7.52 24.67 -2.08
CA VAL A 131 8.85 25.06 -2.56
C VAL A 131 8.86 25.20 -4.09
N GLY A 132 8.25 24.25 -4.80
CA GLY A 132 8.08 24.33 -6.25
C GLY A 132 7.28 25.55 -6.70
N GLY A 133 6.17 25.85 -6.01
CA GLY A 133 5.34 27.02 -6.28
C GLY A 133 6.07 28.34 -6.07
N VAL A 134 6.86 28.46 -4.99
CA VAL A 134 7.73 29.62 -4.74
C VAL A 134 8.79 29.75 -5.83
N GLY A 135 9.38 28.64 -6.28
CA GLY A 135 10.33 28.62 -7.39
C GLY A 135 9.72 29.19 -8.68
N ILE A 136 8.52 28.73 -9.05
CA ILE A 136 7.79 29.22 -10.24
C ILE A 136 7.46 30.70 -10.09
N ALA A 137 7.00 31.13 -8.91
CA ALA A 137 6.72 32.54 -8.65
C ALA A 137 7.97 33.40 -8.82
N ASN A 138 9.12 32.95 -8.32
CA ASN A 138 10.39 33.66 -8.45
C ASN A 138 10.83 33.77 -9.91
N THR A 139 10.78 32.67 -10.67
CA THR A 139 11.09 32.70 -12.10
C THR A 139 10.16 33.64 -12.85
N MET A 140 8.85 33.60 -12.57
CA MET A 140 7.87 34.49 -13.21
C MET A 140 8.13 35.97 -12.88
N VAL A 141 8.49 36.29 -11.63
CA VAL A 141 8.88 37.65 -11.26
C VAL A 141 10.07 38.10 -12.10
N VAL A 142 11.14 37.31 -12.17
CA VAL A 142 12.34 37.65 -12.96
C VAL A 142 11.99 37.86 -14.44
N THR A 143 11.21 36.98 -15.05
CA THR A 143 10.78 37.11 -16.45
C THR A 143 9.95 38.38 -16.68
N VAL A 144 9.07 38.75 -15.75
CA VAL A 144 8.30 40.00 -15.84
C VAL A 144 9.23 41.22 -15.72
N LEU A 145 10.24 41.17 -14.85
CA LEU A 145 11.23 42.24 -14.68
C LEU A 145 12.01 42.49 -15.99
N GLU A 146 12.45 41.43 -16.65
CA GLU A 146 13.19 41.48 -17.91
C GLU A 146 12.35 42.06 -19.06
N ARG A 147 11.04 41.76 -19.08
CA ARG A 147 10.10 42.18 -20.15
C ARG A 147 9.33 43.46 -19.85
N ARG A 148 9.71 44.21 -18.80
CA ARG A 148 9.01 45.45 -18.39
C ARG A 148 8.83 46.46 -19.53
N GLY A 149 9.82 46.61 -20.40
CA GLY A 149 9.75 47.53 -21.55
C GLY A 149 8.65 47.17 -22.55
N GLU A 150 8.52 45.89 -22.91
CA GLU A 150 7.45 45.40 -23.79
C GLU A 150 6.07 45.58 -23.16
N ILE A 151 5.94 45.29 -21.87
CA ILE A 151 4.68 45.44 -21.12
C ILE A 151 4.25 46.91 -21.11
N GLY A 152 5.19 47.83 -20.87
CA GLY A 152 4.95 49.28 -20.90
C GLY A 152 4.43 49.75 -22.25
N LEU A 153 5.03 49.28 -23.34
CA LEU A 153 4.60 49.60 -24.71
C LEU A 153 3.20 49.06 -25.00
N ARG A 154 2.90 47.81 -24.62
CA ARG A 154 1.55 47.23 -24.79
C ARG A 154 0.48 48.00 -24.03
N ARG A 155 0.77 48.44 -22.80
CA ARG A 155 -0.17 49.27 -22.03
C ARG A 155 -0.34 50.66 -22.64
N ALA A 156 0.71 51.26 -23.18
CA ALA A 156 0.62 52.56 -23.85
C ALA A 156 -0.27 52.51 -25.10
N LEU A 157 -0.31 51.35 -25.76
CA LEU A 157 -1.21 51.06 -26.90
C LEU A 157 -2.64 50.67 -26.46
N GLY A 158 -2.97 50.74 -25.17
CA GLY A 158 -4.32 50.53 -24.64
C GLY A 158 -4.59 49.14 -24.07
N ALA A 159 -3.59 48.25 -23.94
CA ALA A 159 -3.79 46.97 -23.28
C ALA A 159 -4.15 47.15 -21.79
N ARG A 160 -5.22 46.47 -21.35
CA ARG A 160 -5.68 46.54 -19.96
C ARG A 160 -4.73 45.76 -19.04
N PRO A 161 -4.49 46.22 -17.80
CA PRO A 161 -3.63 45.51 -16.84
C PRO A 161 -4.03 44.05 -16.62
N GLY A 162 -5.34 43.76 -16.60
CA GLY A 162 -5.86 42.41 -16.45
C GLY A 162 -5.54 41.48 -17.63
N GLN A 163 -5.43 42.00 -18.86
CA GLN A 163 -5.08 41.18 -20.04
C GLN A 163 -3.63 40.72 -19.96
N VAL A 164 -2.73 41.61 -19.53
CA VAL A 164 -1.32 41.30 -19.32
C VAL A 164 -1.15 40.31 -18.17
N ALA A 165 -1.85 40.53 -17.05
CA ALA A 165 -1.81 39.60 -15.92
C ALA A 165 -2.33 38.21 -16.29
N ALA A 166 -3.44 38.12 -17.02
CA ALA A 166 -3.99 36.85 -17.48
C ALA A 166 -3.02 36.08 -18.38
N GLN A 167 -2.26 36.78 -19.24
CA GLN A 167 -1.23 36.15 -20.07
C GLN A 167 -0.13 35.48 -19.21
N PHE A 168 0.41 36.20 -18.22
CA PHE A 168 1.45 35.64 -17.35
C PHE A 168 0.94 34.52 -16.46
N VAL A 169 -0.30 34.63 -15.96
CA VAL A 169 -0.93 33.53 -15.20
C VAL A 169 -1.11 32.30 -16.08
N ALA A 170 -1.55 32.46 -17.33
CA ALA A 170 -1.67 31.36 -18.27
C ALA A 170 -0.31 30.70 -18.58
N GLU A 171 0.75 31.50 -18.71
CA GLU A 171 2.12 31.00 -18.90
C GLU A 171 2.62 30.24 -17.68
N ALA A 172 2.38 30.75 -16.47
CA ALA A 172 2.70 30.05 -15.22
C ALA A 172 1.96 28.70 -15.12
N ILE A 173 0.65 28.69 -15.39
CA ILE A 173 -0.17 27.47 -15.38
C ILE A 173 0.35 26.46 -16.40
N ALA A 174 0.67 26.89 -17.62
CA ALA A 174 1.21 26.01 -18.66
C ALA A 174 2.55 25.37 -18.22
N LEU A 175 3.46 26.16 -17.64
CA LEU A 175 4.73 25.67 -17.11
C LEU A 175 4.52 24.71 -15.93
N SER A 176 3.61 25.03 -15.00
CA SER A 176 3.26 24.13 -13.88
C SER A 176 2.68 22.81 -14.36
N LEU A 177 1.81 22.83 -15.38
CA LEU A 177 1.22 21.62 -15.95
C LEU A 177 2.28 20.76 -16.64
N LEU A 178 3.16 21.36 -17.44
CA LEU A 178 4.25 20.64 -18.11
C LEU A 178 5.21 20.03 -17.09
N GLY A 179 5.59 20.78 -16.06
CA GLY A 179 6.43 20.29 -14.96
C GLY A 179 5.75 19.15 -14.18
N GLY A 180 4.45 19.28 -13.90
CA GLY A 180 3.66 18.25 -13.23
C GLY A 180 3.57 16.96 -14.04
N LEU A 181 3.28 17.06 -15.34
CA LEU A 181 3.24 15.91 -16.24
C LEU A 181 4.61 15.23 -16.37
N ALA A 182 5.69 16.01 -16.52
CA ALA A 182 7.05 15.48 -16.54
C ALA A 182 7.41 14.79 -15.22
N GLY A 183 7.03 15.37 -14.08
CA GLY A 183 7.22 14.78 -12.76
C GLY A 183 6.48 13.46 -12.58
N LEU A 184 5.21 13.37 -13.01
CA LEU A 184 4.44 12.13 -13.00
C LEU A 184 5.05 11.04 -13.89
N ALA A 185 5.52 11.42 -15.08
CA ALA A 185 6.19 10.49 -16.00
C ALA A 185 7.49 9.95 -15.39
N LEU A 186 8.33 10.81 -14.83
CA LEU A 186 9.59 10.40 -14.18
C LEU A 186 9.34 9.58 -12.91
N GLY A 187 8.37 9.97 -12.08
CA GLY A 187 8.01 9.26 -10.85
C GLY A 187 7.48 7.85 -11.13
N SER A 188 6.59 7.72 -12.12
CA SER A 188 6.08 6.40 -12.55
C SER A 188 7.16 5.52 -13.17
N ALA A 189 8.10 6.10 -13.93
CA ALA A 189 9.25 5.38 -14.46
C ALA A 189 10.18 4.89 -13.33
N ALA A 190 10.45 5.72 -12.34
CA ALA A 190 11.27 5.36 -11.19
C ALA A 190 10.63 4.23 -10.37
N LEU A 191 9.31 4.29 -10.13
CA LEU A 191 8.58 3.24 -9.42
C LEU A 191 8.66 1.88 -10.12
N ARG A 192 8.68 1.87 -11.46
CA ARG A 192 8.81 0.63 -12.24
C ARG A 192 10.24 0.08 -12.30
N ALA A 193 11.23 0.89 -11.96
CA ALA A 193 12.63 0.51 -11.98
C ALA A 193 13.11 -0.14 -10.66
N VAL A 194 12.30 -0.01 -9.59
CA VAL A 194 12.51 -0.61 -8.27
C VAL A 194 11.67 -1.88 -8.16
#